data_AF-A0A1A9BB82-F1
#
_entry.id   AF-A0A1A9BB82-F1
#
_cell.length_a   1.000
_cell.length_b   1.000
_cell.length_c   1.000
_cell.angle_alpha   90.00
_cell.angle_beta   90.00
_cell.angle_gamma   90.00
#
_symmetry.space_group_name_H-M   'P 1'
#
loop_
_entity.id
_entity.type
_entity.pdbx_description
1 polymer ?
#
loop_
_entity_poly.entity_id
_entity_poly.type
_entity_poly.pdbx_seq_one_letter_code
_entity_poly.pdbx_strand_id
1 'polypeptide(L)'
;MFDKVLIANRGEIALRVLRACREMGVRTVVVHSSADADSLPVRLADEAVRIGPAASRRSYLNAAAIVEAARQTGAQAVHPGYGFLSEDADFAEICAENGLVFIGPPPQVMAALADKSTARALMSGAGLPLPPGSVRTLPTAAEAQEVAAEVGYPVIVKAAAGGGGRGMTVVRTAAELPRAYARTRAAAQVAFGDDRVYVERYLADARHVEVQVLCDAHGNGVHLGTRDCSVQRRHQKLIEEAPAPALRPATLDTLAEVALRGALSVGFTGAGTVEFLVDEAERAHFLEINCRIQVEHPVTEMITGVDLVQEQLHVAAGTPLRLRQSDVRPHGVAIECRVNVEDPDRDFAPAPGRLERFRPPGGPFTRVDTHGHVGYLVSPHYDSLLAKVAVWAPDRDAALDRLDRALAEFDVAGPGVRTTIPFARRVLRDPAFRTARHTTGLVERLLAPPAENTGGAGPVEIADISPPGDADGAPPAHGAPPAHGAAADAALPRLRSAVPDPRAETDPAGRTPVPAAPAAGPTTWRNR
;
A
#
# COMPACT_ATOMS: atom_id res chain seq x y z
N MET A 1 25.61 -13.00 6.28
CA MET A 1 24.24 -13.39 5.86
C MET A 1 23.68 -14.33 6.92
N PHE A 2 22.38 -14.29 7.19
CA PHE A 2 21.73 -15.23 8.12
C PHE A 2 21.61 -16.64 7.50
N ASP A 3 21.71 -17.67 8.32
CA ASP A 3 21.44 -19.07 7.94
C ASP A 3 19.95 -19.41 8.06
N LYS A 4 19.25 -18.76 9.00
CA LYS A 4 17.84 -18.99 9.29
C LYS A 4 17.14 -17.74 9.81
N VAL A 5 16.00 -17.40 9.21
CA VAL A 5 15.14 -16.26 9.58
C VAL A 5 13.75 -16.77 9.98
N LEU A 6 13.23 -16.27 11.09
CA LEU A 6 11.84 -16.44 11.48
C LEU A 6 10.99 -15.31 10.90
N ILE A 7 9.88 -15.66 10.27
CA ILE A 7 8.92 -14.73 9.69
C ILE A 7 7.75 -14.58 10.67
N ALA A 8 7.71 -13.46 11.38
CA ALA A 8 6.71 -13.16 12.41
C ALA A 8 5.45 -12.51 11.81
N ASN A 9 4.92 -13.09 10.74
CA ASN A 9 3.74 -12.58 10.04
C ASN A 9 2.97 -13.71 9.33
N ARG A 10 1.93 -13.35 8.56
CA ARG A 10 1.05 -14.26 7.83
C ARG A 10 0.78 -13.77 6.42
N GLY A 11 -0.08 -14.50 5.69
CA GLY A 11 -0.65 -14.04 4.43
C GLY A 11 0.40 -13.83 3.33
N GLU A 12 0.18 -12.82 2.50
CA GLU A 12 1.03 -12.56 1.33
C GLU A 12 2.45 -12.13 1.74
N ILE A 13 2.59 -11.28 2.76
CA ILE A 13 3.90 -10.76 3.17
C ILE A 13 4.80 -11.84 3.74
N ALA A 14 4.23 -12.79 4.48
CA ALA A 14 5.01 -13.94 4.94
C ALA A 14 5.55 -14.76 3.77
N LEU A 15 4.76 -14.92 2.70
CA LEU A 15 5.20 -15.61 1.49
C LEU A 15 6.23 -14.80 0.70
N ARG A 16 6.08 -13.47 0.63
CA ARG A 16 7.03 -12.56 -0.02
C ARG A 16 8.41 -12.63 0.63
N VAL A 17 8.46 -12.60 1.97
CA VAL A 17 9.70 -12.74 2.74
C VAL A 17 10.29 -14.13 2.59
N LEU A 18 9.45 -15.17 2.64
CA LEU A 18 9.90 -16.55 2.44
C LEU A 18 10.58 -16.73 1.08
N ARG A 19 10.00 -16.17 0.01
CA ARG A 19 10.58 -16.21 -1.35
C ARG A 19 11.95 -15.52 -1.38
N ALA A 20 12.07 -14.31 -0.82
CA ALA A 20 13.34 -13.61 -0.74
C ALA A 20 14.40 -14.44 -0.01
N CYS A 21 14.08 -14.96 1.18
CA CYS A 21 14.98 -15.83 1.93
C CYS A 21 15.41 -17.06 1.10
N ARG A 22 14.48 -17.74 0.44
CA ARG A 22 14.76 -18.93 -0.38
C ARG A 22 15.69 -18.62 -1.55
N GLU A 23 15.48 -17.51 -2.26
CA GLU A 23 16.36 -17.06 -3.35
C GLU A 23 17.77 -16.73 -2.86
N MET A 24 17.90 -16.25 -1.62
CA MET A 24 19.17 -15.95 -0.97
C MET A 24 19.82 -17.16 -0.28
N GLY A 25 19.21 -18.34 -0.33
CA GLY A 25 19.70 -19.55 0.35
C GLY A 25 19.54 -19.54 1.88
N VAL A 26 18.65 -18.70 2.42
CA VAL A 26 18.35 -18.58 3.85
C VAL A 26 17.16 -19.44 4.22
N ARG A 27 17.29 -20.27 5.25
CA ARG A 27 16.18 -21.10 5.74
C ARG A 27 15.13 -20.28 6.45
N THR A 28 13.89 -20.74 6.42
CA THR A 28 12.73 -20.01 6.90
C THR A 28 11.95 -20.77 7.96
N VAL A 29 11.57 -20.06 9.01
CA VAL A 29 10.60 -20.52 10.01
C VAL A 29 9.38 -19.62 9.89
N VAL A 30 8.20 -20.18 9.62
CA VAL A 30 6.94 -19.41 9.63
C VAL A 30 6.18 -19.69 10.92
N VAL A 31 5.85 -18.64 11.66
CA VAL A 31 4.91 -18.77 12.79
C VAL A 31 3.48 -18.69 12.31
N HIS A 32 2.58 -19.43 12.96
CA HIS A 32 1.17 -19.38 12.61
C HIS A 32 0.22 -19.55 13.79
N SER A 33 -0.98 -19.01 13.66
CA SER A 33 -2.09 -19.33 14.55
C SER A 33 -2.73 -20.65 14.17
N SER A 34 -3.66 -21.14 15.01
CA SER A 34 -4.53 -22.27 14.66
C SER A 34 -5.38 -22.03 13.41
N ALA A 35 -5.71 -20.77 13.08
CA ALA A 35 -6.53 -20.43 11.92
C ALA A 35 -5.75 -20.40 10.59
N ASP A 36 -4.43 -20.22 10.65
CA ASP A 36 -3.55 -20.20 9.47
C ASP A 36 -2.75 -21.50 9.28
N ALA A 37 -3.11 -22.58 9.98
CA ALA A 37 -2.42 -23.86 9.90
C ALA A 37 -2.30 -24.43 8.47
N ASP A 38 -3.33 -24.18 7.64
CA ASP A 38 -3.36 -24.58 6.23
C ASP A 38 -3.06 -23.41 5.28
N SER A 39 -2.35 -22.38 5.74
CA SER A 39 -1.98 -21.25 4.88
C SER A 39 -0.81 -21.62 3.95
N LEU A 40 -0.71 -20.93 2.81
CA LEU A 40 0.36 -21.18 1.84
C LEU A 40 1.77 -20.92 2.40
N PRO A 41 2.03 -19.85 3.19
CA PRO A 41 3.33 -19.68 3.85
C PRO A 41 3.73 -20.87 4.73
N VAL A 42 2.81 -21.43 5.51
CA VAL A 42 3.06 -22.58 6.40
C VAL A 42 3.46 -23.82 5.60
N ARG A 43 2.79 -24.08 4.48
CA ARG A 43 3.11 -25.24 3.62
C ARG A 43 4.45 -25.15 2.89
N LEU A 44 4.96 -23.94 2.67
CA LEU A 44 6.15 -23.70 1.84
C LEU A 44 7.42 -23.42 2.64
N ALA A 45 7.28 -23.13 3.94
CA ALA A 45 8.38 -22.87 4.85
C ALA A 45 9.19 -24.13 5.12
N ASP A 46 10.46 -23.96 5.48
CA ASP A 46 11.32 -25.10 5.85
C ASP A 46 10.89 -25.68 7.21
N GLU A 47 10.46 -24.81 8.12
CA GLU A 47 9.86 -25.17 9.41
C GLU A 47 8.66 -24.26 9.72
N ALA A 48 7.68 -24.77 10.47
CA ALA A 48 6.53 -24.00 10.92
C ALA A 48 6.24 -24.23 12.40
N VAL A 49 5.91 -23.16 13.13
CA VAL A 49 5.62 -23.22 14.57
C VAL A 49 4.26 -22.59 14.86
N ARG A 50 3.38 -23.35 15.52
CA ARG A 50 2.09 -22.84 15.97
C ARG A 50 2.26 -22.03 17.26
N ILE A 51 2.00 -20.73 17.21
CA ILE A 51 2.22 -19.79 18.32
C ILE A 51 0.97 -19.47 19.15
N GLY A 52 -0.22 -19.95 18.74
CA GLY A 52 -1.43 -19.76 19.53
C GLY A 52 -2.74 -19.92 18.76
N PRO A 53 -3.89 -19.57 19.39
CA PRO A 53 -5.19 -19.61 18.74
C PRO A 53 -5.39 -18.45 17.76
N ALA A 54 -6.53 -18.45 17.05
CA ALA A 54 -6.85 -17.46 16.01
C ALA A 54 -6.75 -15.99 16.45
N ALA A 55 -7.15 -15.65 17.68
CA ALA A 55 -7.12 -14.27 18.17
C ALA A 55 -5.68 -13.72 18.21
N SER A 56 -5.40 -12.66 17.44
CA SER A 56 -4.03 -12.13 17.26
C SER A 56 -3.33 -11.77 18.56
N ARG A 57 -4.05 -11.22 19.57
CA ARG A 57 -3.51 -10.94 20.92
C ARG A 57 -2.91 -12.15 21.63
N ARG A 58 -3.32 -13.36 21.23
CA ARG A 58 -2.83 -14.63 21.79
C ARG A 58 -1.96 -15.40 20.79
N SER A 59 -1.64 -14.82 19.63
CA SER A 59 -0.79 -15.41 18.59
C SER A 59 0.15 -14.36 18.00
N TYR A 60 -0.19 -13.74 16.86
CA TYR A 60 0.72 -12.84 16.12
C TYR A 60 1.14 -11.56 16.88
N LEU A 61 0.44 -11.18 17.96
CA LEU A 61 0.80 -10.08 18.85
C LEU A 61 1.40 -10.58 20.19
N ASN A 62 1.78 -11.86 20.28
CA ASN A 62 2.39 -12.44 21.47
C ASN A 62 3.91 -12.55 21.26
N ALA A 63 4.63 -11.51 21.67
CA ALA A 63 6.09 -11.43 21.59
C ALA A 63 6.79 -12.66 22.20
N ALA A 64 6.36 -13.10 23.39
CA ALA A 64 6.95 -14.24 24.08
C ALA A 64 6.84 -15.54 23.26
N ALA A 65 5.68 -15.79 22.64
CA ALA A 65 5.48 -16.98 21.81
C ALA A 65 6.35 -16.96 20.54
N ILE A 66 6.55 -15.78 19.95
CA ILE A 66 7.38 -15.62 18.75
C ILE A 66 8.86 -15.80 19.08
N VAL A 67 9.33 -15.19 20.16
CA VAL A 67 10.73 -15.33 20.63
C VAL A 67 11.02 -16.78 21.00
N GLU A 68 10.10 -17.46 21.69
CA GLU A 68 10.26 -18.87 22.02
C GLU A 68 10.35 -19.74 20.75
N ALA A 69 9.49 -19.48 19.75
CA ALA A 69 9.57 -20.15 18.46
C ALA A 69 10.92 -19.92 17.75
N ALA A 70 11.45 -18.69 17.80
CA ALA A 70 12.75 -18.36 17.22
C ALA A 70 13.89 -19.13 17.92
N ARG A 71 13.85 -19.19 19.25
CA ARG A 71 14.85 -19.90 20.07
C ARG A 71 14.82 -21.41 19.83
N GLN A 72 13.64 -22.02 19.81
CA GLN A 72 13.49 -23.46 19.58
C GLN A 72 13.97 -23.91 18.20
N THR A 73 13.81 -23.05 17.20
CA THR A 73 14.19 -23.34 15.81
C THR A 73 15.59 -22.88 15.45
N GLY A 74 16.27 -22.13 16.34
CA GLY A 74 17.59 -21.57 16.09
C GLY A 74 17.60 -20.50 14.99
N ALA A 75 16.52 -19.74 14.85
CA ALA A 75 16.51 -18.57 13.97
C ALA A 75 17.45 -17.48 14.52
N GLN A 76 18.16 -16.79 13.63
CA GLN A 76 19.11 -15.72 14.01
C GLN A 76 18.49 -14.32 13.91
N ALA A 77 17.41 -14.20 13.15
CA ALA A 77 16.72 -12.94 12.91
C ALA A 77 15.22 -13.15 12.78
N VAL A 78 14.46 -12.08 13.05
CA VAL A 78 13.01 -12.03 12.92
C VAL A 78 12.65 -10.99 11.88
N HIS A 79 11.97 -11.42 10.82
CA HIS A 79 11.36 -10.51 9.86
C HIS A 79 9.89 -10.29 10.25
N PRO A 80 9.50 -9.08 10.67
CA PRO A 80 8.15 -8.85 11.15
C PRO A 80 7.15 -8.57 10.03
N GLY A 81 7.60 -8.30 8.80
CA GLY A 81 6.73 -7.93 7.70
C GLY A 81 6.11 -6.55 7.93
N TYR A 82 4.78 -6.46 7.82
CA TYR A 82 4.03 -5.25 8.16
C TYR A 82 2.80 -5.58 9.02
N GLY A 83 2.35 -4.61 9.81
CA GLY A 83 1.32 -4.83 10.83
C GLY A 83 1.81 -5.74 11.96
N PHE A 84 0.89 -6.16 12.84
CA PHE A 84 1.23 -6.91 14.05
C PHE A 84 2.32 -6.20 14.87
N LEU A 85 3.47 -6.84 15.11
CA LEU A 85 4.58 -6.33 15.91
C LEU A 85 5.66 -5.63 15.06
N SER A 86 5.39 -5.33 13.78
CA SER A 86 6.39 -4.73 12.88
C SER A 86 6.84 -3.31 13.22
N GLU A 87 6.02 -2.60 13.99
CA GLU A 87 6.32 -1.24 14.46
C GLU A 87 6.31 -1.18 16.00
N ASP A 88 6.45 -2.35 16.64
CA ASP A 88 6.49 -2.48 18.10
C ASP A 88 7.95 -2.41 18.56
N ALA A 89 8.30 -1.27 19.17
CA ALA A 89 9.65 -1.01 19.66
C ALA A 89 10.06 -1.98 20.79
N ASP A 90 9.12 -2.31 21.69
CA ASP A 90 9.36 -3.25 22.79
C ASP A 90 9.67 -4.64 22.24
N PHE A 91 8.95 -5.08 21.19
CA PHE A 91 9.25 -6.36 20.53
C PHE A 91 10.64 -6.38 19.88
N ALA A 92 11.05 -5.28 19.24
CA ALA A 92 12.39 -5.16 18.68
C ALA A 92 13.49 -5.20 19.76
N GLU A 93 13.25 -4.56 20.91
CA GLU A 93 14.14 -4.62 22.09
C GLU A 93 14.20 -6.04 22.67
N ILE A 94 13.07 -6.70 22.87
CA ILE A 94 12.99 -8.10 23.33
C ILE A 94 13.74 -9.04 22.38
N CYS A 95 13.66 -8.82 21.06
CA CYS A 95 14.45 -9.60 20.10
C CYS A 95 15.95 -9.45 20.37
N ALA A 96 16.44 -8.21 20.54
CA ALA A 96 17.85 -7.93 20.80
C ALA A 96 18.33 -8.56 22.12
N GLU A 97 17.53 -8.47 23.20
CA GLU A 97 17.83 -9.11 24.49
C GLU A 97 17.93 -10.64 24.41
N ASN A 98 17.27 -11.24 23.42
CA ASN A 98 17.28 -12.68 23.17
C ASN A 98 18.26 -13.09 22.05
N GLY A 99 19.14 -12.19 21.62
CA GLY A 99 20.16 -12.48 20.58
C GLY A 99 19.57 -12.65 19.18
N LEU A 100 18.37 -12.13 18.93
CA LEU A 100 17.71 -12.15 17.63
C LEU A 100 17.85 -10.78 16.96
N VAL A 101 18.27 -10.76 15.70
CA VAL A 101 18.26 -9.52 14.92
C VAL A 101 16.83 -9.21 14.47
N PHE A 102 16.28 -8.08 14.90
CA PHE A 102 15.04 -7.55 14.33
C PHE A 102 15.33 -6.95 12.95
N ILE A 103 14.68 -7.44 11.90
CA ILE A 103 14.86 -6.94 10.54
C ILE A 103 14.00 -5.69 10.35
N GLY A 104 14.53 -4.56 10.81
CA GLY A 104 13.90 -3.24 10.79
C GLY A 104 14.75 -2.19 11.49
N PRO A 105 14.20 -1.00 11.77
CA PRO A 105 14.94 0.07 12.44
C PRO A 105 15.27 -0.26 13.90
N PRO A 106 16.17 0.50 14.55
CA PRO A 106 16.48 0.29 15.96
C PRO A 106 15.28 0.62 16.88
N PRO A 107 15.10 -0.09 18.02
CA PRO A 107 13.95 0.11 18.92
C PRO A 107 13.75 1.56 19.35
N GLN A 108 14.82 2.26 19.71
CA GLN A 108 14.77 3.66 20.14
C GLN A 108 14.30 4.61 19.03
N VAL A 109 14.60 4.30 17.76
CA VAL A 109 14.13 5.07 16.61
C VAL A 109 12.65 4.80 16.37
N MET A 110 12.23 3.54 16.45
CA MET A 110 10.82 3.14 16.34
C MET A 110 9.98 3.82 17.41
N ALA A 111 10.43 3.80 18.67
CA ALA A 111 9.73 4.44 19.79
C ALA A 111 9.59 5.97 19.59
N ALA A 112 10.67 6.63 19.15
CA ALA A 112 10.65 8.08 18.90
C ALA A 112 9.73 8.47 17.73
N LEU A 113 9.63 7.62 16.70
CA LEU A 113 8.77 7.86 15.53
C LEU A 113 7.31 7.46 15.75
N ALA A 114 7.03 6.56 16.70
CA ALA A 114 5.68 6.17 17.08
C ALA A 114 4.93 7.30 17.84
N ASP A 115 5.63 8.09 18.65
CA ASP A 115 5.06 9.28 19.30
C ASP A 115 4.98 10.44 18.29
N LYS A 116 3.76 10.84 17.90
CA LYS A 116 3.56 11.87 16.88
C LYS A 116 4.16 13.22 17.26
N SER A 117 4.18 13.58 18.54
CA SER A 117 4.75 14.86 18.96
C SER A 117 6.27 14.86 18.79
N THR A 118 6.91 13.77 19.18
CA THR A 118 8.35 13.54 19.08
C THR A 118 8.75 13.43 17.62
N ALA A 119 8.06 12.61 16.82
CA ALA A 119 8.26 12.49 15.39
C ALA A 119 8.16 13.85 14.68
N ARG A 120 7.13 14.65 14.97
CA ARG A 120 6.97 15.99 14.40
C ARG A 120 8.11 16.93 14.78
N ALA A 121 8.53 16.93 16.04
CA ALA A 121 9.64 17.76 16.50
C ALA A 121 10.96 17.37 15.80
N LEU A 122 11.26 16.08 15.71
CA LEU A 122 12.44 15.55 15.03
C LEU A 122 12.42 15.90 13.54
N MET A 123 11.30 15.65 12.86
CA MET A 123 11.17 15.91 11.43
C MET A 123 11.20 17.40 11.10
N SER A 124 10.55 18.24 11.92
CA SER A 124 10.67 19.70 11.78
C SER A 124 12.11 20.17 11.99
N GLY A 125 12.84 19.61 12.96
CA GLY A 125 14.25 19.90 13.18
C GLY A 125 15.14 19.48 12.02
N ALA A 126 14.76 18.41 11.30
CA ALA A 126 15.41 17.95 10.07
C ALA A 126 15.00 18.74 8.81
N GLY A 127 14.10 19.73 8.96
CA GLY A 127 13.64 20.59 7.88
C GLY A 127 12.47 20.02 7.05
N LEU A 128 11.78 18.98 7.54
CA LEU A 128 10.56 18.49 6.89
C LEU A 128 9.41 19.48 7.16
N PRO A 129 8.66 19.88 6.13
CA PRO A 129 7.52 20.78 6.31
C PRO A 129 6.41 20.08 7.08
N LEU A 130 5.88 20.70 8.13
CA LEU A 130 4.71 20.20 8.85
C LEU A 130 3.43 20.90 8.35
N PRO A 131 2.24 20.30 8.54
CA PRO A 131 1.00 21.06 8.45
C PRO A 131 1.02 22.23 9.44
N PRO A 132 0.54 23.44 9.07
CA PRO A 132 0.43 24.56 10.00
C PRO A 132 -0.32 24.15 11.27
N GLY A 133 0.23 24.41 12.44
CA GLY A 133 -0.31 23.90 13.69
C GLY A 133 0.70 23.85 14.82
N SER A 134 0.32 23.22 15.92
CA SER A 134 1.20 23.00 17.05
C SER A 134 2.19 21.87 16.78
N VAL A 135 3.46 22.12 17.07
CA VAL A 135 4.50 21.07 17.13
C VAL A 135 4.41 20.30 18.44
N ARG A 136 4.17 21.02 19.54
CA ARG A 136 3.97 20.45 20.88
C ARG A 136 2.52 20.02 21.11
N THR A 137 2.33 19.19 22.13
CA THR A 137 1.00 18.86 22.64
C THR A 137 0.39 20.06 23.38
N LEU A 138 -0.94 20.10 23.40
CA LEU A 138 -1.73 21.18 23.97
C LEU A 138 -2.50 20.63 25.18
N PRO A 139 -2.17 21.04 26.42
CA PRO A 139 -2.77 20.48 27.64
C PRO A 139 -4.17 21.04 27.93
N THR A 140 -4.54 22.19 27.33
CA THR A 140 -5.85 22.82 27.56
C THR A 140 -6.59 23.12 26.25
N ALA A 141 -7.93 23.16 26.35
CA ALA A 141 -8.78 23.57 25.23
C ALA A 141 -8.55 25.04 24.84
N ALA A 142 -8.15 25.89 25.79
CA ALA A 142 -7.82 27.30 25.53
C ALA A 142 -6.60 27.43 24.61
N GLU A 143 -5.51 26.71 24.91
CA GLU A 143 -4.34 26.66 24.03
C GLU A 143 -4.68 26.11 22.63
N ALA A 144 -5.56 25.10 22.56
CA ALA A 144 -6.06 24.60 21.28
C ALA A 144 -6.83 25.68 20.50
N GLN A 145 -7.59 26.55 21.18
CA GLN A 145 -8.32 27.65 20.55
C GLN A 145 -7.37 28.73 20.02
N GLU A 146 -6.33 29.07 20.76
CA GLU A 146 -5.30 30.03 20.33
C GLU A 146 -4.60 29.54 19.05
N VAL A 147 -4.13 28.29 19.04
CA VAL A 147 -3.48 27.68 17.86
C VAL A 147 -4.46 27.61 16.68
N ALA A 148 -5.72 27.21 16.91
CA ALA A 148 -6.70 27.13 15.84
C ALA A 148 -7.07 28.50 15.25
N ALA A 149 -7.06 29.55 16.06
CA ALA A 149 -7.30 30.92 15.60
C ALA A 149 -6.14 31.44 14.71
N GLU A 150 -4.89 31.08 15.04
CA GLU A 150 -3.71 31.41 14.23
C GLU A 150 -3.70 30.63 12.89
N VAL A 151 -3.98 29.33 12.93
CA VAL A 151 -3.98 28.44 11.75
C VAL A 151 -5.16 28.71 10.82
N GLY A 152 -6.30 29.09 11.39
CA GLY A 152 -7.58 29.22 10.69
C GLY A 152 -8.27 27.88 10.43
N TYR A 153 -9.60 27.89 10.52
CA TYR A 153 -10.45 26.73 10.30
C TYR A 153 -10.59 26.36 8.80
N PRO A 154 -10.85 25.08 8.45
CA PRO A 154 -10.98 23.93 9.36
C PRO A 154 -9.63 23.43 9.91
N VAL A 155 -9.64 22.98 11.16
CA VAL A 155 -8.50 22.34 11.82
C VAL A 155 -8.85 20.89 12.20
N ILE A 156 -7.85 20.10 12.58
CA ILE A 156 -8.02 18.76 13.10
C ILE A 156 -7.30 18.63 14.44
N VAL A 157 -8.00 18.10 15.44
CA VAL A 157 -7.42 17.70 16.73
C VAL A 157 -6.98 16.24 16.59
N LYS A 158 -5.73 15.93 16.92
CA LYS A 158 -5.16 14.57 16.78
C LYS A 158 -4.50 14.12 18.08
N ALA A 159 -4.64 12.83 18.41
CA ALA A 159 -3.93 12.18 19.51
C ALA A 159 -2.42 12.07 19.23
N ALA A 160 -1.60 12.26 20.27
CA ALA A 160 -0.14 12.16 20.15
C ALA A 160 0.35 10.71 19.98
N ALA A 161 -0.28 9.75 20.68
CA ALA A 161 0.05 8.33 20.60
C ALA A 161 -0.79 7.55 19.56
N GLY A 162 -1.50 8.26 18.67
CA GLY A 162 -2.46 7.66 17.75
C GLY A 162 -1.88 7.23 16.39
N GLY A 163 -2.51 6.23 15.78
CA GLY A 163 -2.23 5.75 14.42
C GLY A 163 -3.47 5.18 13.71
N GLY A 164 -3.41 5.01 12.39
CA GLY A 164 -4.48 4.34 11.61
C GLY A 164 -5.84 5.06 11.62
N GLY A 165 -5.86 6.39 11.62
CA GLY A 165 -7.10 7.17 11.53
C GLY A 165 -7.92 7.28 12.82
N ARG A 166 -7.46 6.69 13.94
CA ARG A 166 -8.15 6.74 15.24
C ARG A 166 -7.64 7.89 16.10
N GLY A 167 -8.52 8.44 16.94
CA GLY A 167 -8.15 9.53 17.85
C GLY A 167 -7.94 10.88 17.14
N MET A 168 -8.77 11.18 16.14
CA MET A 168 -8.78 12.48 15.48
C MET A 168 -10.18 13.03 15.27
N THR A 169 -10.33 14.35 15.35
CA THR A 169 -11.60 15.04 15.14
C THR A 169 -11.37 16.29 14.29
N VAL A 170 -12.06 16.37 13.15
CA VAL A 170 -12.12 17.59 12.33
C VAL A 170 -13.04 18.61 13.00
N VAL A 171 -12.59 19.87 13.00
CA VAL A 171 -13.27 21.02 13.60
C VAL A 171 -13.41 22.08 12.54
N ARG A 172 -14.65 22.40 12.15
CA ARG A 172 -14.94 23.34 11.06
C ARG A 172 -15.15 24.75 11.55
N THR A 173 -15.51 24.92 12.81
CA THR A 173 -15.79 26.24 13.41
C THR A 173 -15.23 26.34 14.83
N ALA A 174 -14.98 27.57 15.29
CA ALA A 174 -14.46 27.81 16.63
C ALA A 174 -15.34 27.26 17.75
N ALA A 175 -16.66 27.26 17.56
CA ALA A 175 -17.63 26.77 18.54
C ALA A 175 -17.54 25.25 18.77
N GLU A 176 -17.06 24.49 17.79
CA GLU A 176 -16.93 23.03 17.87
C GLU A 176 -15.70 22.59 18.67
N LEU A 177 -14.65 23.44 18.75
CA LEU A 177 -13.32 23.04 19.20
C LEU A 177 -13.29 22.49 20.64
N PRO A 178 -13.93 23.11 21.66
CA PRO A 178 -13.85 22.59 23.02
C PRO A 178 -14.43 21.17 23.16
N ARG A 179 -15.53 20.89 22.46
CA ARG A 179 -16.16 19.56 22.45
C ARG A 179 -15.30 18.55 21.69
N ALA A 180 -14.76 18.95 20.53
CA ALA A 180 -13.86 18.13 19.74
C ALA A 180 -12.59 17.76 20.50
N TYR A 181 -12.00 18.72 21.21
CA TYR A 181 -10.84 18.54 22.07
C TYR A 181 -11.12 17.50 23.16
N ALA A 182 -12.16 17.69 23.97
CA ALA A 182 -12.52 16.77 25.05
C ALA A 182 -12.80 15.35 24.53
N ARG A 183 -13.55 15.23 23.43
CA ARG A 183 -13.84 13.93 22.79
C ARG A 183 -12.58 13.23 22.31
N THR A 184 -11.67 13.96 21.68
CA THR A 184 -10.43 13.38 21.13
C THR A 184 -9.52 12.89 22.25
N ARG A 185 -9.36 13.66 23.34
CA ARG A 185 -8.59 13.23 24.52
C ARG A 185 -9.18 11.99 25.19
N ALA A 186 -10.49 11.95 25.40
CA ALA A 186 -11.14 10.79 25.99
C ALA A 186 -10.99 9.54 25.13
N ALA A 187 -11.14 9.67 23.81
CA ALA A 187 -10.91 8.57 22.88
C ALA A 187 -9.45 8.11 22.88
N ALA A 188 -8.50 9.04 22.96
CA ALA A 188 -7.07 8.74 23.01
C ALA A 188 -6.70 7.99 24.31
N GLN A 189 -7.21 8.43 25.47
CA GLN A 189 -7.00 7.74 26.75
C GLN A 189 -7.48 6.30 26.72
N VAL A 190 -8.67 6.06 26.17
CA VAL A 190 -9.25 4.71 26.11
C VAL A 190 -8.50 3.82 25.11
N ALA A 191 -8.09 4.37 23.98
CA ALA A 191 -7.46 3.60 22.91
C ALA A 191 -5.96 3.34 23.14
N PHE A 192 -5.25 4.32 23.73
CA PHE A 192 -3.79 4.35 23.78
C PHE A 192 -3.23 4.54 25.19
N GLY A 193 -4.08 4.78 26.20
CA GLY A 193 -3.62 5.10 27.55
C GLY A 193 -2.98 6.49 27.69
N ASP A 194 -3.05 7.30 26.64
CA ASP A 194 -2.43 8.63 26.54
C ASP A 194 -3.45 9.64 26.00
N ASP A 195 -3.72 10.69 26.77
CA ASP A 195 -4.71 11.72 26.45
C ASP A 195 -4.12 12.98 25.79
N ARG A 196 -2.82 12.99 25.48
CA ARG A 196 -2.16 14.14 24.86
C ARG A 196 -2.65 14.33 23.43
N VAL A 197 -2.91 15.58 23.05
CA VAL A 197 -3.39 15.96 21.71
C VAL A 197 -2.64 17.17 21.16
N TYR A 198 -2.70 17.35 19.85
CA TYR A 198 -2.21 18.52 19.13
C TYR A 198 -3.24 18.98 18.09
N VAL A 199 -3.07 20.20 17.57
CA VAL A 199 -3.94 20.81 16.57
C VAL A 199 -3.14 21.17 15.34
N GLU A 200 -3.69 20.87 14.17
CA GLU A 200 -3.12 21.30 12.89
C GLU A 200 -4.20 21.63 11.85
N ARG A 201 -3.78 22.25 10.75
CA ARG A 201 -4.63 22.53 9.61
C ARG A 201 -5.20 21.24 9.06
N TYR A 202 -6.52 21.21 8.84
CA TYR A 202 -7.14 20.10 8.15
C TYR A 202 -7.06 20.32 6.64
N LEU A 203 -6.38 19.39 5.95
CA LEU A 203 -6.25 19.37 4.50
C LEU A 203 -7.26 18.38 3.92
N ALA A 204 -8.45 18.88 3.58
CA ALA A 204 -9.56 18.03 3.11
C ALA A 204 -9.30 17.40 1.74
N ASP A 205 -8.71 18.17 0.82
CA ASP A 205 -8.48 17.78 -0.57
C ASP A 205 -6.97 17.67 -0.85
N ALA A 206 -6.29 16.84 -0.06
CA ALA A 206 -4.89 16.53 -0.27
C ALA A 206 -4.71 15.16 -0.94
N ARG A 207 -3.59 15.03 -1.65
CA ARG A 207 -3.04 13.75 -2.09
C ARG A 207 -2.18 13.15 -0.99
N HIS A 208 -2.23 11.84 -0.85
CA HIS A 208 -1.33 11.09 0.02
C HIS A 208 -0.15 10.64 -0.84
N VAL A 209 1.01 11.26 -0.64
CA VAL A 209 2.25 10.94 -1.37
C VAL A 209 3.31 10.51 -0.38
N GLU A 210 4.04 9.47 -0.71
CA GLU A 210 5.03 8.91 0.20
C GLU A 210 6.34 8.57 -0.52
N VAL A 211 7.42 8.48 0.25
CA VAL A 211 8.77 8.21 -0.27
C VAL A 211 9.32 6.96 0.38
N GLN A 212 9.74 6.00 -0.45
CA GLN A 212 10.50 4.85 0.02
C GLN A 212 11.93 5.28 0.37
N VAL A 213 12.38 4.94 1.58
CA VAL A 213 13.78 5.06 2.00
C VAL A 213 14.35 3.71 2.37
N LEU A 214 15.66 3.56 2.17
CA LEU A 214 16.45 2.40 2.59
C LEU A 214 17.77 2.90 3.15
N CYS A 215 18.04 2.61 4.42
CA CYS A 215 19.23 3.07 5.13
C CYS A 215 20.00 1.88 5.74
N ASP A 216 21.33 1.95 5.77
CA ASP A 216 22.16 0.95 6.44
C ASP A 216 22.59 1.40 7.85
N ALA A 217 23.24 0.49 8.59
CA ALA A 217 23.79 0.80 9.92
C ALA A 217 25.10 1.60 9.88
N HIS A 218 25.58 1.98 8.68
CA HIS A 218 26.85 2.67 8.45
C HIS A 218 26.66 4.15 8.11
N GLY A 219 25.42 4.66 8.23
CA GLY A 219 25.06 6.05 7.97
C GLY A 219 24.77 6.36 6.51
N ASN A 220 24.68 5.36 5.63
CA ASN A 220 24.29 5.54 4.24
C ASN A 220 22.78 5.36 4.08
N GLY A 221 22.20 6.02 3.08
CA GLY A 221 20.82 5.79 2.68
C GLY A 221 20.53 6.26 1.27
N VAL A 222 19.46 5.70 0.69
CA VAL A 222 18.90 6.08 -0.61
C VAL A 222 17.39 6.23 -0.53
N HIS A 223 16.82 7.09 -1.36
CA HIS A 223 15.39 7.05 -1.65
C HIS A 223 15.14 6.25 -2.94
N LEU A 224 14.02 5.53 -2.99
CA LEU A 224 13.61 4.73 -4.15
C LEU A 224 12.44 5.34 -4.93
N GLY A 225 12.24 6.66 -4.76
CA GLY A 225 11.21 7.43 -5.46
C GLY A 225 9.93 7.56 -4.65
N THR A 226 8.91 8.13 -5.30
CA THR A 226 7.63 8.46 -4.70
C THR A 226 6.54 7.44 -5.06
N ARG A 227 5.52 7.33 -4.21
CA ARG A 227 4.26 6.65 -4.50
C ARG A 227 3.10 7.59 -4.21
N ASP A 228 2.05 7.51 -5.01
CA ASP A 228 0.74 8.07 -4.65
C ASP A 228 -0.14 6.96 -4.07
N CYS A 229 -0.73 7.25 -2.91
CA CYS A 229 -1.60 6.35 -2.16
C CYS A 229 -2.93 7.02 -1.81
N SER A 230 -3.34 8.00 -2.62
CA SER A 230 -4.51 8.86 -2.35
C SER A 230 -5.82 8.09 -2.44
N VAL A 231 -5.89 6.98 -3.19
CA VAL A 231 -7.09 6.16 -3.26
C VAL A 231 -7.20 5.33 -1.98
N GLN A 232 -7.93 5.87 -1.00
CA GLN A 232 -8.11 5.25 0.31
C GLN A 232 -9.57 5.25 0.75
N ARG A 233 -9.95 4.25 1.54
CA ARG A 233 -11.24 4.14 2.22
C ARG A 233 -10.99 4.18 3.73
N ARG A 234 -11.53 5.18 4.44
CA ARG A 234 -11.31 5.34 5.90
C ARG A 234 -9.83 5.22 6.29
N HIS A 235 -8.96 5.88 5.54
CA HIS A 235 -7.49 5.86 5.69
C HIS A 235 -6.81 4.51 5.38
N GLN A 236 -7.52 3.54 4.80
CA GLN A 236 -6.94 2.31 4.27
C GLN A 236 -6.74 2.44 2.76
N LYS A 237 -5.48 2.36 2.32
CA LYS A 237 -5.09 2.45 0.91
C LYS A 237 -5.67 1.27 0.11
N LEU A 238 -6.10 1.53 -1.13
CA LEU A 238 -6.73 0.54 -2.02
C LEU A 238 -6.01 0.40 -3.37
N ILE A 239 -5.55 1.53 -3.94
CA ILE A 239 -4.80 1.59 -5.19
C ILE A 239 -3.63 2.54 -4.99
N GLU A 240 -2.45 2.10 -5.38
CA GLU A 240 -1.19 2.81 -5.21
C GLU A 240 -0.43 2.83 -6.53
N GLU A 241 0.25 3.93 -6.83
CA GLU A 241 1.02 4.05 -8.07
C GLU A 241 2.36 4.73 -7.87
N ALA A 242 3.35 4.32 -8.67
CA ALA A 242 4.71 4.82 -8.63
C ALA A 242 5.21 5.12 -10.06
N PRO A 243 5.85 6.28 -10.31
CA PRO A 243 5.98 7.42 -9.40
C PRO A 243 4.63 8.11 -9.14
N ALA A 244 4.55 8.99 -8.13
CA ALA A 244 3.35 9.80 -7.91
C ALA A 244 3.05 10.68 -9.14
N PRO A 245 1.90 10.53 -9.82
CA PRO A 245 1.65 11.20 -11.09
C PRO A 245 1.30 12.67 -10.92
N ALA A 246 1.35 13.44 -12.02
CA ALA A 246 0.84 14.82 -12.09
C ALA A 246 1.35 15.78 -10.99
N LEU A 247 2.55 15.52 -10.45
CA LEU A 247 3.35 16.49 -9.70
C LEU A 247 4.51 16.94 -10.57
N ARG A 248 4.97 18.18 -10.38
CA ARG A 248 6.19 18.65 -11.04
C ARG A 248 7.39 17.76 -10.62
N PRO A 249 8.32 17.43 -11.54
CA PRO A 249 9.51 16.66 -11.21
C PRO A 249 10.31 17.23 -10.02
N ALA A 250 10.48 18.56 -9.97
CA ALA A 250 11.15 19.24 -8.87
C ALA A 250 10.49 19.00 -7.50
N THR A 251 9.16 18.85 -7.46
CA THR A 251 8.41 18.53 -6.25
C THR A 251 8.70 17.09 -5.80
N LEU A 252 8.73 16.15 -6.76
CA LEU A 252 9.07 14.75 -6.48
C LEU A 252 10.50 14.61 -5.94
N ASP A 253 11.45 15.31 -6.57
CA ASP A 253 12.86 15.32 -6.15
C ASP A 253 12.99 15.91 -4.74
N THR A 254 12.34 17.06 -4.49
CA THR A 254 12.36 17.71 -3.17
C THR A 254 11.77 16.80 -2.09
N LEU A 255 10.62 16.18 -2.35
CA LEU A 255 10.01 15.21 -1.43
C LEU A 255 10.98 14.08 -1.10
N ALA A 256 11.62 13.52 -2.12
CA ALA A 256 12.50 12.38 -1.97
C ALA A 256 13.77 12.70 -1.17
N GLU A 257 14.40 13.84 -1.45
CA GLU A 257 15.58 14.33 -0.74
C GLU A 257 15.27 14.65 0.74
N VAL A 258 14.14 15.32 0.98
CA VAL A 258 13.73 15.73 2.32
C VAL A 258 13.32 14.52 3.17
N ALA A 259 12.65 13.53 2.57
CA ALA A 259 12.35 12.26 3.22
C ALA A 259 13.61 11.49 3.63
N LEU A 260 14.58 11.34 2.72
CA LEU A 260 15.85 10.67 3.01
C LEU A 260 16.62 11.40 4.12
N ARG A 261 16.68 12.73 4.07
CA ARG A 261 17.30 13.55 5.11
C ARG A 261 16.63 13.35 6.47
N GLY A 262 15.30 13.30 6.51
CA GLY A 262 14.53 13.01 7.72
C GLY A 262 14.90 11.67 8.33
N ALA A 263 14.90 10.61 7.51
CA ALA A 263 15.27 9.26 7.96
C ALA A 263 16.72 9.20 8.50
N LEU A 264 17.68 9.79 7.78
CA LEU A 264 19.09 9.80 8.21
C LEU A 264 19.30 10.61 9.51
N SER A 265 18.54 11.70 9.70
CA SER A 265 18.67 12.57 10.88
C SER A 265 18.36 11.88 12.21
N VAL A 266 17.57 10.80 12.17
CA VAL A 266 17.16 10.02 13.35
C VAL A 266 17.90 8.69 13.46
N GLY A 267 18.91 8.44 12.61
CA GLY A 267 19.65 7.17 12.59
C GLY A 267 18.79 5.98 12.16
N PHE A 268 17.84 6.21 11.25
CA PHE A 268 16.99 5.15 10.71
C PHE A 268 17.81 4.09 9.98
N THR A 269 17.46 2.80 10.15
CA THR A 269 18.07 1.67 9.42
C THR A 269 16.98 0.75 8.86
N GLY A 270 17.30 0.02 7.80
CA GLY A 270 16.34 -0.83 7.08
C GLY A 270 15.47 -0.05 6.09
N ALA A 271 14.38 -0.67 5.67
CA ALA A 271 13.39 -0.06 4.78
C ALA A 271 12.32 0.67 5.59
N GLY A 272 11.98 1.89 5.17
CA GLY A 272 10.93 2.71 5.76
C GLY A 272 10.25 3.58 4.73
N THR A 273 9.14 4.20 5.12
CA THR A 273 8.43 5.12 4.23
C THR A 273 8.07 6.41 4.94
N VAL A 274 8.40 7.54 4.32
CA VAL A 274 8.02 8.87 4.81
C VAL A 274 6.78 9.32 4.07
N GLU A 275 5.68 9.54 4.80
CA GLU A 275 4.38 9.91 4.24
C GLU A 275 4.14 11.43 4.32
N PHE A 276 3.51 11.97 3.28
CA PHE A 276 3.16 13.38 3.15
C PHE A 276 1.72 13.55 2.68
N LEU A 277 1.09 14.64 3.14
CA LEU A 277 -0.06 15.23 2.48
C LEU A 277 0.44 16.31 1.51
N VAL A 278 0.04 16.22 0.25
CA VAL A 278 0.38 17.20 -0.79
C VAL A 278 -0.90 17.90 -1.23
N ASP A 279 -0.93 19.22 -1.04
CA ASP A 279 -2.08 20.04 -1.44
C ASP A 279 -2.08 20.39 -2.94
N GLU A 280 -3.14 21.06 -3.41
CA GLU A 280 -3.30 21.47 -4.82
C GLU A 280 -2.18 22.39 -5.31
N ALA A 281 -1.55 23.15 -4.42
CA ALA A 281 -0.41 24.01 -4.72
C ALA A 281 0.94 23.26 -4.67
N GLU A 282 0.90 21.93 -4.57
CA GLU A 282 2.03 21.01 -4.39
C GLU A 282 2.88 21.31 -3.15
N ARG A 283 2.28 21.88 -2.10
CA ARG A 283 2.97 21.97 -0.80
C ARG A 283 2.84 20.64 -0.10
N ALA A 284 3.99 20.04 0.19
CA ALA A 284 4.09 18.82 0.96
C ALA A 284 4.08 19.11 2.46
N HIS A 285 3.41 18.26 3.21
CA HIS A 285 3.35 18.31 4.66
C HIS A 285 3.56 16.91 5.23
N PHE A 286 4.63 16.73 5.99
CA PHE A 286 4.98 15.47 6.66
C PHE A 286 3.83 15.00 7.55
N LEU A 287 3.50 13.71 7.42
CA LEU A 287 2.46 13.05 8.17
C LEU A 287 3.07 12.07 9.18
N GLU A 288 3.88 11.12 8.69
CA GLU A 288 4.49 10.08 9.52
C GLU A 288 5.65 9.37 8.82
N ILE A 289 6.43 8.59 9.58
CA ILE A 289 7.36 7.59 9.05
C ILE A 289 6.85 6.22 9.47
N ASN A 290 6.59 5.36 8.49
CA ASN A 290 6.32 3.95 8.71
C ASN A 290 7.65 3.21 8.84
N CYS A 291 7.89 2.61 10.01
CA CYS A 291 9.18 2.01 10.40
C CYS A 291 9.35 0.57 9.91
N ARG A 292 8.90 0.30 8.68
CA ARG A 292 8.79 -1.05 8.10
C ARG A 292 8.60 -1.00 6.59
N ILE A 293 8.66 -2.19 5.98
CA ILE A 293 8.13 -2.40 4.63
C ILE A 293 6.62 -2.10 4.60
N GLN A 294 6.11 -1.66 3.45
CA GLN A 294 4.68 -1.40 3.23
C GLN A 294 4.10 -2.40 2.23
N VAL A 295 2.77 -2.46 2.16
CA VAL A 295 2.04 -3.42 1.31
C VAL A 295 2.37 -3.14 -0.17
N GLU A 296 2.36 -1.86 -0.52
CA GLU A 296 2.59 -1.22 -1.81
C GLU A 296 4.06 -1.11 -2.23
N HIS A 297 4.99 -1.76 -1.51
CA HIS A 297 6.39 -1.83 -1.94
C HIS A 297 6.59 -2.38 -3.38
N PRO A 298 5.74 -3.30 -3.93
CA PRO A 298 5.94 -3.84 -5.27
C PRO A 298 5.96 -2.78 -6.38
N VAL A 299 5.19 -1.69 -6.28
CA VAL A 299 5.22 -0.64 -7.33
C VAL A 299 6.57 0.05 -7.39
N THR A 300 7.25 0.22 -6.25
CA THR A 300 8.62 0.74 -6.20
C THR A 300 9.62 -0.27 -6.76
N GLU A 301 9.50 -1.56 -6.40
CA GLU A 301 10.38 -2.60 -6.95
C GLU A 301 10.25 -2.70 -8.47
N MET A 302 9.02 -2.62 -9.01
CA MET A 302 8.75 -2.75 -10.44
C MET A 302 9.33 -1.60 -11.28
N ILE A 303 9.39 -0.37 -10.75
CA ILE A 303 9.99 0.75 -11.49
C ILE A 303 11.50 0.89 -11.26
N THR A 304 12.04 0.38 -10.16
CA THR A 304 13.48 0.53 -9.82
C THR A 304 14.31 -0.71 -10.10
N GLY A 305 13.70 -1.89 -10.15
CA GLY A 305 14.39 -3.18 -10.21
C GLY A 305 15.08 -3.59 -8.89
N VAL A 306 14.87 -2.86 -7.80
CA VAL A 306 15.45 -3.16 -6.49
C VAL A 306 14.50 -4.07 -5.70
N ASP A 307 14.98 -5.24 -5.25
CA ASP A 307 14.25 -6.10 -4.31
C ASP A 307 14.41 -5.58 -2.88
N LEU A 308 13.37 -4.92 -2.37
CA LEU A 308 13.42 -4.25 -1.06
C LEU A 308 13.56 -5.24 0.10
N VAL A 309 12.96 -6.42 0.00
CA VAL A 309 13.01 -7.42 1.08
C VAL A 309 14.38 -8.09 1.15
N GLN A 310 15.02 -8.36 0.01
CA GLN A 310 16.41 -8.80 -0.02
C GLN A 310 17.36 -7.73 0.54
N GLU A 311 17.16 -6.46 0.19
CA GLU A 311 17.95 -5.37 0.76
C GLU A 311 17.75 -5.24 2.28
N GLN A 312 16.51 -5.39 2.79
CA GLN A 312 16.26 -5.43 4.24
C GLN A 312 17.07 -6.53 4.93
N LEU A 313 17.14 -7.73 4.33
CA LEU A 313 17.92 -8.85 4.85
C LEU A 313 19.44 -8.56 4.83
N HIS A 314 19.94 -7.93 3.77
CA HIS A 314 21.35 -7.54 3.68
C HIS A 314 21.74 -6.48 4.72
N VAL A 315 20.92 -5.44 4.85
CA VAL A 315 21.12 -4.37 5.83
C VAL A 315 21.08 -4.94 7.24
N ALA A 316 20.07 -5.76 7.58
CA ALA A 316 19.96 -6.38 8.89
C ALA A 316 21.14 -7.32 9.20
N ALA A 317 21.72 -7.96 8.18
CA ALA A 317 22.94 -8.77 8.33
C ALA A 317 24.23 -7.91 8.47
N GLY A 318 24.12 -6.59 8.58
CA GLY A 318 25.24 -5.66 8.76
C GLY A 318 25.95 -5.27 7.46
N THR A 319 25.42 -5.66 6.29
CA THR A 319 26.01 -5.32 4.99
C THR A 319 25.84 -3.82 4.74
N PRO A 320 26.89 -3.08 4.35
CA PRO A 320 26.73 -1.73 3.83
C PRO A 320 25.80 -1.71 2.62
N LEU A 321 25.12 -0.59 2.42
CA LEU A 321 24.19 -0.41 1.32
C LEU A 321 24.87 -0.71 -0.01
N ARG A 322 24.27 -1.61 -0.80
CA ARG A 322 24.84 -2.09 -2.06
C ARG A 322 24.55 -1.17 -3.25
N LEU A 323 23.79 -0.11 -3.00
CA LEU A 323 23.25 0.82 -3.97
C LEU A 323 23.66 2.24 -3.58
N ARG A 324 23.99 3.05 -4.59
CA ARG A 324 24.11 4.50 -4.46
C ARG A 324 22.86 5.16 -5.02
N GLN A 325 22.60 6.41 -4.64
CA GLN A 325 21.46 7.16 -5.17
C GLN A 325 21.47 7.25 -6.71
N SER A 326 22.67 7.28 -7.33
CA SER A 326 22.86 7.28 -8.79
C SER A 326 22.48 5.98 -9.51
N ASP A 327 22.35 4.89 -8.75
CA ASP A 327 21.98 3.57 -9.27
C ASP A 327 20.46 3.39 -9.31
N VAL A 328 19.73 4.18 -8.50
CA VAL A 328 18.27 4.19 -8.48
C VAL A 328 17.76 4.97 -9.68
N ARG A 329 17.30 4.24 -10.71
CA ARG A 329 16.79 4.81 -11.96
C ARG A 329 15.35 4.33 -12.20
N PRO A 330 14.34 5.03 -11.64
CA PRO A 330 12.95 4.70 -11.88
C PRO A 330 12.62 4.74 -13.38
N HIS A 331 11.97 3.70 -13.89
CA HIS A 331 11.57 3.59 -15.27
C HIS A 331 10.12 3.14 -15.41
N GLY A 332 9.35 3.81 -16.27
CA GLY A 332 7.94 3.55 -16.49
C GLY A 332 7.05 3.91 -15.29
N VAL A 333 5.88 3.29 -15.25
CA VAL A 333 4.85 3.48 -14.22
C VAL A 333 4.39 2.11 -13.74
N ALA A 334 4.28 1.95 -12.44
CA ALA A 334 3.64 0.79 -11.83
C ALA A 334 2.41 1.19 -11.01
N ILE A 335 1.36 0.38 -11.08
CA ILE A 335 0.13 0.58 -10.32
C ILE A 335 -0.26 -0.74 -9.67
N GLU A 336 -0.55 -0.72 -8.37
CA GLU A 336 -1.02 -1.84 -7.58
C GLU A 336 -2.47 -1.62 -7.15
N CYS A 337 -3.24 -2.71 -7.12
CA CYS A 337 -4.57 -2.77 -6.53
C CYS A 337 -4.60 -3.85 -5.45
N ARG A 338 -5.11 -3.48 -4.27
CA ARG A 338 -5.44 -4.43 -3.20
C ARG A 338 -6.77 -5.13 -3.48
N VAL A 339 -6.71 -6.43 -3.69
CA VAL A 339 -7.88 -7.29 -3.82
C VAL A 339 -8.23 -7.82 -2.43
N ASN A 340 -9.20 -7.17 -1.80
CA ASN A 340 -9.70 -7.52 -0.47
C ASN A 340 -10.98 -8.36 -0.61
N VAL A 341 -11.21 -9.23 0.36
CA VAL A 341 -12.44 -10.01 0.49
C VAL A 341 -13.49 -9.23 1.27
N GLU A 342 -14.03 -8.21 0.61
CA GLU A 342 -14.99 -7.25 1.13
C GLU A 342 -16.12 -7.04 0.12
N ASP A 343 -17.27 -6.57 0.61
CA ASP A 343 -18.42 -6.18 -0.21
C ASP A 343 -18.54 -4.65 -0.28
N PRO A 344 -18.04 -3.99 -1.35
CA PRO A 344 -18.12 -2.54 -1.51
C PRO A 344 -19.55 -1.98 -1.46
N ASP A 345 -20.54 -2.75 -1.92
CA ASP A 345 -21.94 -2.34 -1.94
C ASP A 345 -22.57 -2.36 -0.53
N ARG A 346 -21.89 -2.99 0.42
CA ARG A 346 -22.28 -3.05 1.84
C ARG A 346 -21.23 -2.37 2.73
N ASP A 347 -20.79 -1.18 2.32
CA ASP A 347 -19.79 -0.37 3.04
C ASP A 347 -18.51 -1.17 3.35
N PHE A 348 -18.03 -1.94 2.36
CA PHE A 348 -16.81 -2.75 2.46
C PHE A 348 -16.85 -3.73 3.63
N ALA A 349 -18.04 -4.27 3.94
CA ALA A 349 -18.17 -5.30 4.97
C ALA A 349 -17.30 -6.52 4.60
N PRO A 350 -16.53 -7.10 5.55
CA PRO A 350 -15.78 -8.33 5.28
C PRO A 350 -16.69 -9.45 4.78
N ALA A 351 -16.25 -10.15 3.74
CA ALA A 351 -17.01 -11.22 3.08
C ALA A 351 -16.26 -12.57 3.08
N PRO A 352 -15.75 -13.03 4.25
CA PRO A 352 -14.89 -14.22 4.34
C PRO A 352 -15.62 -15.47 3.86
N GLY A 353 -14.87 -16.41 3.29
CA GLY A 353 -15.44 -17.64 2.76
C GLY A 353 -14.38 -18.53 2.13
N ARG A 354 -14.81 -19.73 1.73
CA ARG A 354 -13.95 -20.67 1.00
C ARG A 354 -13.89 -20.28 -0.47
N LEU A 355 -12.69 -20.21 -1.01
CA LEU A 355 -12.46 -19.97 -2.43
C LEU A 355 -12.71 -21.25 -3.23
N GLU A 356 -13.79 -21.31 -4.00
CA GLU A 356 -14.07 -22.42 -4.92
C GLU A 356 -13.40 -22.21 -6.28
N ARG A 357 -13.27 -20.94 -6.69
CA ARG A 357 -12.50 -20.53 -7.87
C ARG A 357 -11.48 -19.49 -7.48
N PHE A 358 -10.26 -19.67 -7.95
CA PHE A 358 -9.17 -18.73 -7.74
C PHE A 358 -8.16 -18.88 -8.88
N ARG A 359 -8.21 -17.96 -9.85
CA ARG A 359 -7.26 -17.83 -10.95
C ARG A 359 -6.78 -16.39 -11.02
N PRO A 360 -5.62 -16.08 -10.42
CA PRO A 360 -4.99 -14.78 -10.56
C PRO A 360 -4.71 -14.43 -12.03
N PRO A 361 -4.70 -13.14 -12.38
CA PRO A 361 -4.34 -12.71 -13.72
C PRO A 361 -2.86 -12.92 -14.00
N GLY A 362 -2.49 -12.87 -15.28
CA GLY A 362 -1.11 -12.97 -15.72
C GLY A 362 -0.83 -12.16 -16.99
N GLY A 363 0.18 -12.60 -17.73
CA GLY A 363 0.65 -11.93 -18.93
C GLY A 363 1.77 -10.92 -18.66
N PRO A 364 2.24 -10.20 -19.70
CA PRO A 364 3.40 -9.32 -19.60
C PRO A 364 3.25 -8.27 -18.51
N PHE A 365 4.33 -8.05 -17.75
CA PHE A 365 4.46 -6.97 -16.76
C PHE A 365 3.34 -6.95 -15.71
N THR A 366 2.77 -8.11 -15.40
CA THR A 366 1.73 -8.30 -14.38
C THR A 366 2.30 -9.16 -13.26
N ARG A 367 2.34 -8.61 -12.04
CA ARG A 367 2.79 -9.27 -10.81
C ARG A 367 1.59 -9.49 -9.89
N VAL A 368 1.49 -10.69 -9.32
CA VAL A 368 0.48 -10.97 -8.29
C VAL A 368 1.15 -11.55 -7.05
N ASP A 369 1.10 -10.79 -5.96
CA ASP A 369 1.53 -11.24 -4.64
C ASP A 369 0.29 -11.73 -3.88
N THR A 370 0.17 -13.03 -3.66
CA THR A 370 -1.00 -13.64 -3.01
C THR A 370 -0.64 -14.91 -2.25
N HIS A 371 -1.42 -15.20 -1.22
CA HIS A 371 -1.42 -16.47 -0.50
C HIS A 371 -2.69 -17.29 -0.77
N GLY A 372 -3.60 -16.78 -1.58
CA GLY A 372 -4.84 -17.43 -1.98
C GLY A 372 -4.58 -18.62 -2.90
N HIS A 373 -5.44 -19.62 -2.80
CA HIS A 373 -5.47 -20.77 -3.68
C HIS A 373 -6.88 -21.38 -3.67
N VAL A 374 -7.19 -22.21 -4.66
CA VAL A 374 -8.45 -22.98 -4.65
C VAL A 374 -8.54 -23.82 -3.37
N GLY A 375 -9.69 -23.76 -2.72
CA GLY A 375 -9.96 -24.40 -1.44
C GLY A 375 -9.53 -23.60 -0.21
N TYR A 376 -8.79 -22.50 -0.36
CA TYR A 376 -8.38 -21.65 0.78
C TYR A 376 -9.61 -21.08 1.50
N LEU A 377 -9.61 -21.14 2.83
CA LEU A 377 -10.62 -20.51 3.66
C LEU A 377 -10.10 -19.14 4.10
N VAL A 378 -10.69 -18.08 3.55
CA VAL A 378 -10.40 -16.72 3.99
C VAL A 378 -10.99 -16.54 5.39
N SER A 379 -10.12 -16.30 6.36
CA SER A 379 -10.48 -16.23 7.78
C SER A 379 -11.20 -14.91 8.12
N PRO A 380 -12.24 -14.93 8.98
CA PRO A 380 -12.85 -13.70 9.53
C PRO A 380 -11.98 -13.03 10.60
N HIS A 381 -10.87 -13.65 11.03
CA HIS A 381 -10.08 -13.19 12.17
C HIS A 381 -9.01 -12.15 11.82
N TYR A 382 -8.69 -11.99 10.54
CA TYR A 382 -7.57 -11.18 10.08
C TYR A 382 -7.99 -10.19 8.99
N ASP A 383 -7.05 -9.38 8.54
CA ASP A 383 -7.23 -8.49 7.41
C ASP A 383 -7.72 -9.25 6.15
N SER A 384 -8.56 -8.58 5.38
CA SER A 384 -9.30 -9.10 4.23
C SER A 384 -8.45 -9.18 2.95
N LEU A 385 -7.21 -8.66 2.95
CA LEU A 385 -6.32 -8.68 1.78
C LEU A 385 -6.04 -10.11 1.31
N LEU A 386 -6.49 -10.42 0.10
CA LEU A 386 -6.30 -11.73 -0.53
C LEU A 386 -5.12 -11.73 -1.50
N ALA A 387 -5.01 -10.66 -2.29
CA ALA A 387 -3.97 -10.52 -3.30
C ALA A 387 -3.65 -9.05 -3.56
N LYS A 388 -2.43 -8.79 -4.00
CA LYS A 388 -2.01 -7.52 -4.58
C LYS A 388 -1.77 -7.75 -6.06
N VAL A 389 -2.46 -7.01 -6.91
CA VAL A 389 -2.28 -7.08 -8.37
C VAL A 389 -1.56 -5.83 -8.79
N ALA A 390 -0.28 -5.96 -9.15
CA ALA A 390 0.55 -4.87 -9.62
C ALA A 390 0.87 -5.04 -11.10
N VAL A 391 0.85 -3.95 -11.85
CA VAL A 391 1.22 -3.93 -13.26
C VAL A 391 2.26 -2.85 -13.51
N TRP A 392 3.07 -3.03 -14.55
CA TRP A 392 3.98 -2.01 -15.04
C TRP A 392 3.70 -1.67 -16.51
N ALA A 393 3.98 -0.43 -16.91
CA ALA A 393 3.95 0.04 -18.30
C ALA A 393 4.94 1.19 -18.54
N PRO A 394 5.26 1.52 -19.81
CA PRO A 394 6.06 2.71 -20.13
C PRO A 394 5.40 4.04 -19.74
N ASP A 395 4.07 4.10 -19.77
CA ASP A 395 3.27 5.28 -19.45
C ASP A 395 2.04 4.93 -18.60
N ARG A 396 1.46 5.95 -17.96
CA ARG A 396 0.37 5.77 -17.00
C ARG A 396 -0.92 5.25 -17.64
N ASP A 397 -1.29 5.73 -18.83
CA ASP A 397 -2.52 5.29 -19.49
C ASP A 397 -2.45 3.79 -19.81
N ALA A 398 -1.31 3.33 -20.35
CA ALA A 398 -1.07 1.92 -20.58
C ALA A 398 -1.04 1.09 -19.29
N ALA A 399 -0.55 1.64 -18.17
CA ALA A 399 -0.60 0.97 -16.87
C ALA A 399 -2.04 0.83 -16.36
N LEU A 400 -2.85 1.88 -16.46
CA LEU A 400 -4.27 1.88 -16.07
C LEU A 400 -5.07 0.85 -16.87
N ASP A 401 -4.88 0.83 -18.19
CA ASP A 401 -5.58 -0.10 -19.08
C ASP A 401 -5.12 -1.55 -18.83
N ARG A 402 -3.83 -1.76 -18.55
CA ARG A 402 -3.29 -3.08 -18.16
C ARG A 402 -3.83 -3.55 -16.81
N LEU A 403 -3.99 -2.66 -15.84
CA LEU A 403 -4.57 -3.00 -14.54
C LEU A 403 -6.05 -3.33 -14.66
N ASP A 404 -6.85 -2.56 -15.42
CA ASP A 404 -8.27 -2.90 -15.66
C ASP A 404 -8.41 -4.27 -16.31
N ARG A 405 -7.55 -4.59 -17.30
CA ARG A 405 -7.48 -5.92 -17.93
C ARG A 405 -7.16 -7.00 -16.90
N ALA A 406 -6.08 -6.85 -16.12
CA ALA A 406 -5.68 -7.84 -15.12
C ALA A 406 -6.79 -8.08 -14.08
N LEU A 407 -7.44 -7.01 -13.60
CA LEU A 407 -8.57 -7.12 -12.68
C LEU A 407 -9.80 -7.77 -13.32
N ALA A 408 -10.03 -7.58 -14.62
CA ALA A 408 -11.11 -8.24 -15.36
C ALA A 408 -10.89 -9.75 -15.53
N GLU A 409 -9.63 -10.17 -15.68
CA GLU A 409 -9.22 -11.57 -15.84
C GLU A 409 -9.17 -12.35 -14.51
N PHE A 410 -9.15 -11.65 -13.36
CA PHE A 410 -9.04 -12.28 -12.05
C PHE A 410 -10.34 -13.02 -11.67
N ASP A 411 -10.34 -14.35 -11.85
CA ASP A 411 -11.46 -15.22 -11.47
C ASP A 411 -11.34 -15.63 -9.99
N VAL A 412 -12.14 -15.00 -9.13
CA VAL A 412 -12.24 -15.32 -7.69
C VAL A 412 -13.69 -15.45 -7.27
N ALA A 413 -14.07 -16.60 -6.73
CA ALA A 413 -15.44 -16.86 -6.31
C ALA A 413 -15.54 -17.95 -5.23
N GLY A 414 -16.63 -17.90 -4.48
CA GLY A 414 -17.05 -18.90 -3.50
C GLY A 414 -18.34 -18.47 -2.81
N PRO A 415 -19.00 -19.34 -2.03
CA PRO A 415 -20.22 -19.00 -1.31
C PRO A 415 -19.96 -17.84 -0.33
N GLY A 416 -20.72 -16.75 -0.49
CA GLY A 416 -20.59 -15.55 0.35
C GLY A 416 -19.38 -14.67 0.05
N VAL A 417 -18.44 -15.11 -0.79
CA VAL A 417 -17.24 -14.35 -1.14
C VAL A 417 -17.61 -13.17 -2.05
N ARG A 418 -17.15 -11.98 -1.65
CA ARG A 418 -17.17 -10.73 -2.43
C ARG A 418 -15.77 -10.15 -2.44
N THR A 419 -15.46 -9.35 -3.46
CA THR A 419 -14.15 -8.71 -3.56
C THR A 419 -14.25 -7.24 -3.95
N THR A 420 -13.19 -6.49 -3.69
CA THR A 420 -13.04 -5.08 -4.09
C THR A 420 -12.82 -4.89 -5.59
N ILE A 421 -12.67 -5.96 -6.39
CA ILE A 421 -12.35 -5.88 -7.83
C ILE A 421 -13.35 -5.00 -8.61
N PRO A 422 -14.68 -5.16 -8.49
CA PRO A 422 -15.62 -4.34 -9.25
C PRO A 422 -15.51 -2.86 -8.90
N PHE A 423 -15.28 -2.54 -7.61
CA PHE A 423 -15.09 -1.17 -7.15
C PHE A 423 -13.77 -0.58 -7.67
N ALA A 424 -12.67 -1.32 -7.59
CA ALA A 424 -11.38 -0.89 -8.11
C ALA A 424 -11.46 -0.56 -9.61
N ARG A 425 -12.12 -1.40 -10.42
CA ARG A 425 -12.34 -1.12 -11.85
C ARG A 425 -13.20 0.12 -12.10
N ARG A 426 -14.14 0.44 -11.21
CA ARG A 426 -14.89 1.71 -11.25
C ARG A 426 -13.97 2.90 -10.98
N VAL A 427 -13.04 2.79 -10.03
CA VAL A 427 -12.01 3.81 -9.77
C VAL A 427 -11.12 4.03 -11.01
N LEU A 428 -10.65 2.95 -11.65
CA LEU A 428 -9.79 3.05 -12.85
C LEU A 428 -10.46 3.77 -14.03
N ARG A 429 -11.79 3.79 -14.07
CA ARG A 429 -12.59 4.47 -15.10
C ARG A 429 -12.99 5.90 -14.73
N ASP A 430 -12.84 6.28 -13.47
CA ASP A 430 -13.21 7.61 -13.00
C ASP A 430 -12.30 8.67 -13.68
N PRO A 431 -12.88 9.71 -14.30
CA PRO A 431 -12.09 10.73 -14.97
C PRO A 431 -11.07 11.43 -14.07
N ALA A 432 -11.40 11.69 -12.80
CA ALA A 432 -10.45 12.35 -11.89
C ALA A 432 -9.27 11.44 -11.55
N PHE A 433 -9.48 10.13 -11.44
CA PHE A 433 -8.39 9.17 -11.29
C PHE A 433 -7.54 9.07 -12.56
N ARG A 434 -8.17 8.94 -13.73
CA ARG A 434 -7.46 8.86 -15.03
C ARG A 434 -6.64 10.12 -15.32
N THR A 435 -7.09 11.30 -14.93
CA THR A 435 -6.32 12.54 -15.10
C THR A 435 -5.42 12.89 -13.90
N ALA A 436 -5.29 12.00 -12.91
CA ALA A 436 -4.49 12.21 -11.70
C ALA A 436 -4.86 13.49 -10.91
N ARG A 437 -6.14 13.88 -10.93
CA ARG A 437 -6.72 15.01 -10.17
C ARG A 437 -7.50 14.56 -8.94
N HIS A 438 -7.34 13.30 -8.56
CA HIS A 438 -8.03 12.73 -7.41
C HIS A 438 -7.32 13.10 -6.11
N THR A 439 -8.07 13.10 -5.03
CA THR A 439 -7.58 13.35 -3.66
C THR A 439 -7.98 12.17 -2.79
N THR A 440 -7.61 12.23 -1.52
CA THR A 440 -8.04 11.28 -0.49
C THR A 440 -9.57 11.14 -0.36
N GLY A 441 -10.36 12.09 -0.86
CA GLY A 441 -11.83 12.05 -0.88
C GLY A 441 -12.45 11.28 -2.07
N LEU A 442 -11.66 10.68 -2.96
CA LEU A 442 -12.16 10.02 -4.17
C LEU A 442 -13.18 8.91 -3.86
N VAL A 443 -12.84 8.02 -2.93
CA VAL A 443 -13.68 6.85 -2.61
C VAL A 443 -15.01 7.31 -2.01
N GLU A 444 -14.97 8.27 -1.08
CA GLU A 444 -16.16 8.84 -0.46
C GLU A 444 -17.10 9.47 -1.50
N ARG A 445 -16.53 10.19 -2.48
CA ARG A 445 -17.28 10.73 -3.62
C ARG A 445 -17.93 9.64 -4.47
N LEU A 446 -17.22 8.53 -4.73
CA LEU A 446 -17.74 7.42 -5.53
C LEU A 446 -18.81 6.60 -4.80
N LEU A 447 -18.77 6.54 -3.47
CA LEU A 447 -19.77 5.86 -2.65
C LEU A 447 -20.99 6.71 -2.35
N ALA A 448 -20.89 8.03 -2.48
CA ALA A 448 -22.02 8.92 -2.32
C ALA A 448 -23.14 8.53 -3.31
N PRO A 449 -24.41 8.52 -2.87
CA PRO A 449 -25.53 8.29 -3.77
C PRO A 449 -25.47 9.33 -4.90
N PRO A 450 -25.81 8.96 -6.15
CA PRO A 450 -25.91 9.93 -7.23
C PRO A 450 -26.83 11.05 -6.77
N ALA A 451 -26.37 12.30 -6.89
CA ALA A 451 -27.19 13.45 -6.55
C ALA A 451 -28.51 13.31 -7.32
N GLU A 452 -29.63 13.31 -6.59
CA GLU A 452 -30.93 13.42 -7.22
C GLU A 452 -30.89 14.66 -8.09
N ASN A 453 -31.06 14.44 -9.39
CA ASN A 453 -31.16 15.50 -10.36
C ASN A 453 -32.46 16.25 -10.01
N THR A 454 -32.38 17.26 -9.14
CA THR A 454 -33.42 18.28 -8.99
C THR A 454 -33.40 19.13 -10.26
N GLY A 455 -33.79 18.49 -11.37
CA GLY A 455 -34.13 19.16 -12.59
C GLY A 455 -35.20 20.18 -12.25
N GLY A 456 -34.89 21.45 -12.51
CA GLY A 456 -35.81 22.54 -12.31
C GLY A 456 -37.12 22.28 -13.07
N ALA A 457 -38.18 22.00 -12.33
CA ALA A 457 -39.51 22.38 -12.76
C ALA A 457 -39.61 23.89 -12.52
N GLY A 458 -39.35 24.67 -13.57
CA GLY A 458 -39.84 26.04 -13.63
C GLY A 458 -41.37 26.05 -13.49
N PRO A 459 -41.96 27.14 -12.97
CA PRO A 459 -43.41 27.20 -12.79
C PRO A 459 -44.08 27.11 -14.17
N VAL A 460 -44.91 26.08 -14.36
CA VAL A 460 -45.79 25.98 -15.52
C VAL A 460 -46.93 26.96 -15.31
N GLU A 461 -46.98 28.01 -16.13
CA GLU A 461 -48.14 28.89 -16.27
C GLU A 461 -49.36 28.07 -16.70
N ILE A 462 -50.43 28.18 -15.91
CA ILE A 462 -51.73 27.60 -16.23
C ILE A 462 -52.44 28.61 -17.14
N ALA A 463 -52.63 28.25 -18.41
CA ALA A 463 -53.48 29.00 -19.33
C ALA A 463 -54.82 28.27 -19.52
N ASP A 464 -55.87 29.04 -19.26
CA ASP A 464 -57.30 28.75 -19.30
C ASP A 464 -57.80 28.37 -20.69
N ILE A 465 -58.50 27.24 -20.86
CA ILE A 465 -59.48 27.02 -21.95
C ILE A 465 -60.65 26.16 -21.43
N SER A 466 -61.86 26.72 -21.52
CA SER A 466 -63.17 26.14 -21.17
C SER A 466 -63.69 25.07 -22.17
N PRO A 467 -64.72 24.26 -21.83
CA PRO A 467 -64.99 22.95 -22.43
C PRO A 467 -66.05 22.97 -23.55
N PRO A 468 -66.14 21.86 -24.33
CA PRO A 468 -67.39 21.08 -24.43
C PRO A 468 -67.09 19.57 -24.29
N GLY A 469 -67.95 18.67 -23.81
CA GLY A 469 -69.35 18.39 -24.19
C GLY A 469 -69.41 16.90 -24.62
N ASP A 470 -70.32 16.14 -24.02
CA ASP A 470 -70.49 14.68 -24.11
C ASP A 470 -70.69 14.11 -25.54
N ALA A 471 -70.23 12.86 -25.79
CA ALA A 471 -71.04 11.72 -26.29
C ALA A 471 -70.20 10.56 -26.91
N ASP A 472 -70.53 9.35 -26.46
CA ASP A 472 -70.67 8.06 -27.19
C ASP A 472 -69.59 7.46 -28.11
N GLY A 473 -69.41 6.13 -27.95
CA GLY A 473 -69.18 5.23 -29.09
C GLY A 473 -68.07 4.17 -28.93
N ALA A 474 -68.46 2.90 -28.86
CA ALA A 474 -67.60 1.70 -28.79
C ALA A 474 -67.00 1.28 -30.18
N PRO A 475 -66.18 0.19 -30.26
CA PRO A 475 -65.01 0.02 -31.17
C PRO A 475 -65.30 -0.75 -32.49
N PRO A 476 -64.30 -0.99 -33.40
CA PRO A 476 -63.68 -2.33 -33.45
C PRO A 476 -62.23 -2.46 -34.03
N ALA A 477 -61.54 -3.50 -33.54
CA ALA A 477 -60.81 -4.62 -34.19
C ALA A 477 -59.91 -4.53 -35.47
N HIS A 478 -58.80 -5.28 -35.35
CA HIS A 478 -58.04 -6.10 -36.34
C HIS A 478 -57.19 -5.49 -37.47
N GLY A 479 -55.93 -5.95 -37.52
CA GLY A 479 -55.07 -5.94 -38.72
C GLY A 479 -53.66 -6.47 -38.43
N ALA A 480 -53.39 -7.73 -38.77
CA ALA A 480 -52.08 -8.39 -38.73
C ALA A 480 -51.36 -8.26 -40.13
N PRO A 481 -50.13 -8.78 -40.33
CA PRO A 481 -49.01 -8.07 -40.99
C PRO A 481 -48.75 -8.54 -42.43
N PRO A 482 -47.61 -8.15 -43.04
CA PRO A 482 -46.90 -9.08 -43.91
C PRO A 482 -45.41 -9.25 -43.59
N ALA A 483 -44.94 -10.43 -43.99
CA ALA A 483 -43.59 -10.98 -43.90
C ALA A 483 -42.87 -10.93 -45.27
N HIS A 484 -41.64 -11.49 -45.27
CA HIS A 484 -40.69 -11.82 -46.37
C HIS A 484 -39.57 -10.80 -46.60
N GLY A 485 -38.29 -11.15 -46.74
CA GLY A 485 -37.53 -12.41 -46.76
C GLY A 485 -36.02 -12.06 -46.68
N ALA A 486 -35.16 -12.84 -45.99
CA ALA A 486 -34.25 -13.87 -46.56
C ALA A 486 -33.42 -13.40 -47.78
N ALA A 487 -32.10 -13.61 -47.94
CA ALA A 487 -31.03 -14.26 -47.19
C ALA A 487 -29.69 -14.03 -47.95
N ALA A 488 -28.59 -14.53 -47.39
CA ALA A 488 -27.36 -15.06 -48.02
C ALA A 488 -26.05 -14.25 -47.97
N ASP A 489 -25.16 -14.73 -47.08
CA ASP A 489 -23.80 -15.25 -47.34
C ASP A 489 -22.95 -14.68 -48.49
N ALA A 490 -21.71 -14.28 -48.16
CA ALA A 490 -20.54 -14.54 -49.00
C ALA A 490 -19.23 -14.49 -48.18
N ALA A 491 -18.42 -15.52 -48.37
CA ALA A 491 -17.11 -15.75 -47.76
C ALA A 491 -15.95 -15.03 -48.47
N LEU A 492 -14.87 -14.82 -47.69
CA LEU A 492 -13.43 -14.62 -47.96
C LEU A 492 -12.91 -14.55 -49.42
N PRO A 493 -11.74 -13.87 -49.57
CA PRO A 493 -10.59 -14.58 -50.13
C PRO A 493 -9.28 -14.45 -49.33
N ARG A 494 -8.51 -15.54 -49.38
CA ARG A 494 -7.10 -15.65 -48.96
C ARG A 494 -6.20 -14.99 -50.01
N LEU A 495 -5.11 -14.36 -49.57
CA LEU A 495 -3.94 -14.08 -50.40
C LEU A 495 -2.63 -14.42 -49.66
N ARG A 496 -1.72 -15.04 -50.42
CA ARG A 496 -0.43 -15.63 -50.03
C ARG A 496 0.72 -14.60 -50.15
N SER A 497 1.86 -15.01 -49.58
CA SER A 497 3.25 -14.63 -49.92
C SER A 497 3.78 -13.39 -49.17
N ALA A 498 5.05 -13.25 -48.80
CA ALA A 498 6.25 -14.11 -48.83
C ALA A 498 7.27 -13.52 -47.83
N VAL A 499 8.08 -14.38 -47.24
CA VAL A 499 9.29 -14.05 -46.48
C VAL A 499 10.44 -13.74 -47.47
N PRO A 500 11.41 -12.90 -47.08
CA PRO A 500 12.80 -13.27 -47.34
C PRO A 500 13.68 -13.19 -46.09
N ASP A 501 14.40 -14.30 -45.86
CA ASP A 501 15.67 -14.41 -45.13
C ASP A 501 16.78 -13.76 -45.98
N PRO A 502 17.83 -13.21 -45.35
CA PRO A 502 19.14 -13.73 -45.73
C PRO A 502 20.11 -13.90 -44.55
N ARG A 503 20.70 -15.09 -44.48
CA ARG A 503 22.03 -15.36 -43.92
C ARG A 503 23.08 -15.46 -45.04
N ALA A 504 24.35 -15.36 -44.62
CA ALA A 504 25.63 -15.44 -45.34
C ALA A 504 26.11 -14.09 -45.90
N GLU A 505 27.33 -13.59 -45.67
CA GLU A 505 28.60 -14.20 -45.25
C GLU A 505 29.64 -13.08 -44.98
N THR A 506 30.80 -13.46 -44.42
CA THR A 506 32.09 -12.74 -44.31
C THR A 506 32.43 -12.03 -42.99
N ASP A 507 33.08 -12.79 -42.10
CA ASP A 507 34.23 -12.34 -41.29
C ASP A 507 35.48 -12.31 -42.22
N PRO A 508 36.39 -11.34 -42.09
CA PRO A 508 37.62 -11.70 -41.37
C PRO A 508 38.24 -10.59 -40.51
N ALA A 509 38.83 -11.06 -39.42
CA ALA A 509 40.09 -10.64 -38.81
C ALA A 509 40.05 -9.52 -37.75
N GLY A 510 40.24 -9.97 -36.50
CA GLY A 510 41.48 -9.62 -35.81
C GLY A 510 41.32 -8.96 -34.44
N ARG A 511 41.35 -9.77 -33.38
CA ARG A 511 42.16 -9.51 -32.17
C ARG A 511 42.25 -10.76 -31.29
N THR A 512 43.48 -11.18 -31.10
CA THR A 512 43.99 -12.30 -30.31
C THR A 512 43.71 -12.10 -28.80
N PRO A 513 43.52 -13.18 -28.03
CA PRO A 513 43.42 -13.14 -26.57
C PRO A 513 44.80 -13.23 -25.91
N VAL A 514 44.99 -12.50 -24.80
CA VAL A 514 46.17 -12.59 -23.92
C VAL A 514 45.97 -13.74 -22.92
N PRO A 515 46.98 -14.59 -22.66
CA PRO A 515 46.82 -15.81 -21.87
C PRO A 515 47.01 -15.59 -20.37
N ALA A 516 46.32 -16.40 -19.58
CA ALA A 516 46.53 -16.60 -18.15
C ALA A 516 47.50 -17.77 -17.90
N ALA A 517 48.39 -17.63 -16.91
CA ALA A 517 49.07 -18.71 -16.16
C ALA A 517 49.83 -18.10 -14.96
N PRO A 518 50.24 -18.88 -13.94
CA PRO A 518 49.51 -19.92 -13.22
C PRO A 518 49.58 -19.72 -11.68
N ALA A 519 48.89 -20.62 -10.96
CA ALA A 519 48.85 -20.73 -9.50
C ALA A 519 50.20 -21.01 -8.83
N ALA A 520 50.41 -20.43 -7.64
CA ALA A 520 51.37 -20.88 -6.63
C ALA A 520 50.65 -20.97 -5.26
N GLY A 521 50.91 -22.08 -4.57
CA GLY A 521 50.29 -22.48 -3.30
C GLY A 521 50.79 -21.75 -2.05
N PRO A 522 50.50 -22.30 -0.85
CA PRO A 522 50.15 -21.52 0.33
C PRO A 522 51.33 -21.21 1.24
N THR A 523 51.30 -20.05 1.90
CA THR A 523 52.18 -19.73 3.02
C THR A 523 51.37 -19.34 4.25
N THR A 524 51.48 -20.19 5.25
CA THR A 524 51.07 -20.06 6.65
C THR A 524 51.63 -18.80 7.32
N TRP A 525 50.81 -18.04 8.06
CA TRP A 525 51.28 -17.27 9.21
C TRP A 525 50.23 -17.26 10.34
N ARG A 526 50.63 -17.82 11.49
CA ARG A 526 49.99 -17.67 12.80
C ARG A 526 50.62 -16.48 13.55
N ASN A 527 49.81 -15.88 14.42
CA ASN A 527 50.12 -15.11 15.63
C ASN A 527 50.91 -13.79 15.50
N ARG A 528 50.23 -12.67 15.76
CA ARG A 528 50.24 -12.00 17.07
C ARG A 528 48.92 -11.28 17.31
#